data_AF-A0ABD0PCQ4-F1
#
_entry.id   AF-A0ABD0PCQ4-F1
#
_cell.length_a   1.000
_cell.length_b   1.000
_cell.length_c   1.000
_cell.angle_alpha   90.00
_cell.angle_beta   90.00
_cell.angle_gamma   90.00
#
_symmetry.space_group_name_H-M   'P 1'
#
loop_
_entity.id
_entity.type
_entity.pdbx_description
1 polymer ?
#
loop_
_entity_poly.entity_id
_entity_poly.type
_entity_poly.pdbx_seq_one_letter_code
_entity_poly.pdbx_strand_id
1 'polypeptide(L)'
;MRTKLPDSSSYFFHLQKLEGTWERPQGFVQNSTFLTREEIQAVCSSVTAAHSRDVQWKANEPLVLQLQARMRGFLLRQKLSERLHFLNTQLPAVITIQ
;
A
#
# COMPACT_ATOMS: atom_id res chain seq x y z
N MET A 1 15.54 7.26 32.30
CA MET A 1 15.18 7.84 30.99
C MET A 1 16.04 9.07 30.76
N ARG A 2 16.58 9.26 29.55
CA ARG A 2 17.31 10.50 29.18
C ARG A 2 16.46 11.25 28.16
N THR A 3 16.25 12.53 28.40
CA THR A 3 15.56 13.44 27.48
C THR A 3 16.55 14.53 27.05
N LYS A 4 16.66 14.77 25.74
CA LYS A 4 17.42 15.90 25.22
C LYS A 4 16.52 17.11 25.10
N LEU A 5 16.99 18.26 25.58
CA LEU A 5 16.31 19.53 25.45
C LEU A 5 16.80 20.29 24.20
N PRO A 6 16.05 21.31 23.74
CA PRO A 6 16.40 22.09 22.55
C PRO A 6 17.75 22.82 22.65
N ASP A 7 18.19 23.12 23.87
CA ASP A 7 19.47 23.75 24.19
C ASP A 7 20.65 22.75 24.22
N SER A 8 20.45 21.53 23.74
CA SER A 8 21.40 20.41 23.80
C SER A 8 21.73 19.91 25.22
N SER A 9 21.08 20.43 26.26
CA SER A 9 21.20 19.87 27.61
C SER A 9 20.48 18.52 27.70
N SER A 10 20.88 17.70 28.68
CA SER A 10 20.28 16.39 28.93
C SER A 10 19.67 16.35 30.31
N TYR A 11 18.42 15.94 30.39
CA TYR A 11 17.73 15.66 31.64
C TYR A 11 17.61 14.15 31.85
N PHE A 12 17.92 13.69 33.05
CA PHE A 12 17.87 12.28 33.43
C PHE A 12 16.78 12.08 34.47
N PHE A 13 15.82 11.21 34.16
CA PHE A 13 14.72 10.86 35.06
C PHE A 13 14.80 9.40 35.46
N HIS A 14 14.78 9.13 36.77
CA HIS A 14 14.85 7.80 37.35
C HIS A 14 13.44 7.27 37.59
N LEU A 15 13.00 6.30 36.79
CA LEU A 15 11.60 5.88 36.70
C LEU A 15 11.06 5.16 37.95
N GLN A 16 11.92 4.48 38.72
CA GLN A 16 11.47 3.73 39.91
C GLN A 16 11.30 4.62 41.14
N LYS A 17 12.19 5.61 41.30
CA LYS A 17 12.20 6.57 42.42
C LYS A 17 11.46 7.86 42.09
N LEU A 18 11.12 8.06 40.81
CA LEU A 18 10.47 9.26 40.28
C LEU A 18 11.27 10.55 40.54
N GLU A 19 12.60 10.45 40.47
CA GLU A 19 13.53 11.55 40.72
C GLU A 19 14.19 12.04 39.43
N GLY A 20 14.52 13.33 39.38
CA GLY A 20 15.13 13.98 38.23
C GLY A 20 16.47 14.63 38.54
N THR A 21 17.40 14.55 37.60
CA THR A 21 18.71 15.21 37.70
C THR A 21 19.20 15.71 36.34
N TRP A 22 19.97 16.80 36.36
CA TRP A 22 20.68 17.35 35.20
C TRP A 22 22.06 16.72 35.01
N GLU A 23 22.60 16.07 36.05
CA GLU A 23 23.89 15.38 35.99
C GLU A 23 23.70 13.94 35.54
N ARG A 24 24.64 13.43 34.72
CA ARG A 24 24.59 12.04 34.28
C ARG A 24 24.88 11.10 35.46
N PRO A 25 23.93 10.23 35.87
CA PRO A 25 24.17 9.29 36.95
C PRO A 25 25.28 8.28 36.59
N GLN A 26 26.07 7.88 37.59
CA GLN A 26 27.11 6.88 37.42
C GLN A 26 26.46 5.53 37.04
N GLY A 27 26.98 4.88 35.99
CA GLY A 27 26.41 3.61 35.49
C GLY A 27 25.09 3.75 34.70
N PHE A 28 24.70 4.97 34.30
CA PHE A 28 23.49 5.17 33.51
C PHE A 28 23.51 4.39 32.19
N VAL A 29 22.54 3.48 32.04
CA VAL A 29 22.17 2.82 30.79
C VAL A 29 20.82 3.38 30.35
N GLN A 30 20.71 3.80 29.09
CA GLN A 30 19.44 4.28 28.56
C GLN A 30 18.48 3.09 28.43
N ASN A 31 17.40 3.09 29.21
CA ASN A 31 16.32 2.13 29.04
C ASN A 31 15.74 2.27 27.62
N SER A 32 15.99 1.27 26.77
CA SER A 32 15.48 1.17 25.40
C SER A 32 14.13 0.45 25.30
N THR A 33 13.52 0.13 26.44
CA THR A 33 12.26 -0.62 26.52
C THR A 33 11.01 0.22 26.27
N PHE A 34 11.13 1.54 26.25
CA PHE A 34 10.01 2.45 26.05
C PHE A 34 10.07 3.05 24.66
N LEU A 35 8.95 2.96 23.93
CA LEU A 35 8.78 3.61 22.63
C LEU A 35 8.64 5.11 22.80
N THR A 36 9.26 5.89 21.93
CA THR A 36 9.01 7.33 21.86
C THR A 36 7.66 7.61 21.21
N ARG A 37 7.14 8.82 21.40
CA ARG A 37 5.92 9.27 20.72
C ARG A 37 6.06 9.15 19.21
N GLU A 38 7.24 9.47 18.67
CA GLU A 38 7.54 9.42 17.24
C GLU A 38 7.51 7.98 16.73
N GLU A 39 8.06 7.02 17.48
CA GLU A 39 8.02 5.60 17.13
C GLU A 39 6.58 5.06 17.14
N ILE A 40 5.79 5.40 18.16
CA ILE A 40 4.36 5.04 18.23
C ILE A 40 3.62 5.63 17.03
N GLN A 41 3.80 6.93 16.77
CA GLN A 41 3.15 7.62 15.67
C GLN A 41 3.54 7.01 14.31
N ALA A 42 4.82 6.68 14.11
CA ALA A 42 5.30 6.06 12.88
C ALA A 42 4.62 4.71 12.62
N VAL A 43 4.51 3.86 13.64
CA VAL A 43 3.81 2.58 13.52
C VAL A 43 2.33 2.79 13.23
N CYS A 44 1.64 3.66 13.96
CA CYS A 44 0.22 3.96 13.73
C CYS A 44 -0.03 4.50 12.33
N SER A 45 0.81 5.43 11.85
CA SER A 45 0.72 5.99 10.50
C SER A 45 0.97 4.94 9.42
N SER A 46 1.96 4.06 9.62
CA SER A 46 2.26 2.97 8.69
C SER A 46 1.09 1.98 8.56
N VAL A 47 0.55 1.54 9.69
CA VAL A 47 -0.60 0.61 9.73
C VAL A 47 -1.84 1.25 9.12
N THR A 48 -2.12 2.51 9.47
CA THR A 48 -3.24 3.26 8.90
C THR A 48 -3.09 3.38 7.38
N ALA A 49 -1.91 3.74 6.89
CA ALA A 49 -1.66 3.87 5.46
C ALA A 49 -1.82 2.53 4.71
N ALA A 50 -1.37 1.43 5.30
CA ALA A 50 -1.57 0.09 4.74
C ALA A 50 -3.05 -0.27 4.66
N HIS A 51 -3.81 0.00 5.72
CA HIS A 51 -5.26 -0.23 5.75
C HIS A 51 -6.00 0.64 4.72
N SER A 52 -5.69 1.93 4.64
CA SER A 52 -6.31 2.82 3.65
C SER A 52 -6.05 2.37 2.22
N ARG A 53 -4.85 1.85 1.91
CA ARG A 53 -4.54 1.28 0.59
C ARG A 53 -5.38 0.04 0.29
N ASP A 54 -5.54 -0.87 1.26
CA ASP A 54 -6.38 -2.07 1.09
C ASP A 54 -7.85 -1.69 0.82
N VAL A 55 -8.39 -0.72 1.58
CA VAL A 55 -9.74 -0.20 1.36
C VAL A 55 -9.89 0.42 -0.03
N GLN A 56 -8.92 1.24 -0.47
CA GLN A 56 -8.92 1.82 -1.81
C GLN A 56 -8.83 0.76 -2.90
N TRP A 57 -8.02 -0.29 -2.70
CA TRP A 57 -7.91 -1.40 -3.65
C TRP A 57 -9.25 -2.12 -3.80
N LYS A 58 -9.88 -2.49 -2.69
CA LYS A 58 -11.21 -3.15 -2.68
C LYS A 58 -12.28 -2.28 -3.33
N ALA A 59 -12.28 -0.98 -3.06
CA ALA A 59 -13.23 -0.05 -3.67
C ALA A 59 -13.08 0.03 -5.20
N ASN A 60 -11.85 -0.14 -5.71
CA ASN A 60 -11.55 -0.07 -7.15
C ASN A 60 -11.64 -1.42 -7.87
N GLU A 61 -11.77 -2.54 -7.15
CA GLU A 61 -11.88 -3.88 -7.71
C GLU A 61 -13.01 -4.02 -8.77
N PRO A 62 -14.23 -3.45 -8.57
CA PRO A 62 -15.27 -3.53 -9.59
C PRO A 62 -14.89 -2.84 -10.90
N LEU A 63 -14.15 -1.73 -10.84
CA LEU A 63 -13.69 -1.01 -12.02
C LEU A 63 -12.68 -1.85 -12.82
N VAL A 64 -11.72 -2.47 -12.13
CA VAL A 64 -10.74 -3.38 -12.74
C VAL A 64 -11.45 -4.55 -13.41
N LEU A 65 -12.43 -5.16 -12.72
CA LEU A 65 -13.20 -6.27 -13.28
C LEU A 65 -14.00 -5.85 -14.52
N GLN A 66 -14.63 -4.69 -14.50
CA GLN A 66 -15.34 -4.14 -15.66
C GLN A 66 -14.40 -3.90 -16.85
N LEU A 67 -13.21 -3.35 -16.58
CA LEU A 67 -12.21 -3.14 -17.63
C LEU A 67 -11.79 -4.47 -18.26
N GLN A 68 -11.47 -5.48 -17.44
CA GLN A 68 -11.12 -6.82 -17.91
C GLN A 68 -12.23 -7.46 -18.75
N ALA A 69 -13.50 -7.36 -18.29
CA ALA A 69 -14.64 -7.88 -19.01
C ALA A 69 -14.82 -7.20 -20.38
N ARG A 70 -14.70 -5.86 -20.43
CA ARG A 70 -14.78 -5.09 -21.68
C ARG A 70 -13.67 -5.45 -22.66
N MET A 71 -12.43 -5.57 -22.18
CA MET A 71 -11.28 -5.98 -23.00
C MET A 71 -11.49 -7.38 -23.60
N ARG A 72 -11.85 -8.36 -22.77
CA ARG A 72 -12.12 -9.74 -23.24
C ARG A 72 -13.26 -9.76 -24.27
N GLY A 73 -14.35 -9.04 -24.01
CA GLY A 73 -15.46 -8.93 -24.94
C GLY A 73 -15.07 -8.28 -26.27
N PHE A 74 -14.23 -7.24 -26.24
CA PHE A 74 -13.73 -6.59 -27.45
C PHE A 74 -12.88 -7.54 -28.31
N LEU A 75 -11.92 -8.23 -27.69
CA LEU A 75 -11.05 -9.18 -28.40
C LEU A 75 -11.84 -10.33 -29.04
N LEU A 76 -12.88 -10.83 -28.38
CA LEU A 76 -13.74 -11.87 -28.94
C LEU A 76 -14.51 -11.35 -30.18
N ARG A 77 -15.10 -10.17 -30.08
CA ARG A 77 -15.83 -9.55 -31.21
C ARG A 77 -14.92 -9.29 -32.40
N GLN A 78 -13.68 -8.86 -32.14
CA GLN A 78 -12.69 -8.67 -33.19
C GLN A 78 -12.41 -9.97 -33.94
N LYS A 79 -12.08 -11.06 -33.24
CA LYS A 79 -11.84 -12.37 -33.85
C LYS A 79 -13.04 -12.90 -34.64
N LEU A 80 -14.25 -12.72 -34.11
CA LEU A 80 -15.47 -13.14 -34.80
C LEU A 80 -15.68 -12.33 -36.08
N SER A 81 -15.46 -11.01 -36.03
CA SER A 81 -15.56 -10.12 -37.19
C SER A 81 -14.57 -10.51 -38.28
N GLU A 82 -13.31 -10.77 -37.91
CA GLU A 82 -12.27 -11.24 -38.84
C GLU A 82 -12.66 -12.58 -39.49
N ARG A 83 -13.19 -13.53 -38.70
CA ARG A 83 -13.65 -14.82 -39.22
C ARG A 83 -14.85 -14.69 -40.16
N LEU A 84 -15.82 -13.86 -39.79
CA LEU A 84 -17.01 -13.59 -40.61
C LEU A 84 -16.59 -12.92 -41.93
N HIS A 85 -15.70 -11.93 -41.86
CA HIS A 85 -15.16 -11.27 -43.04
C HIS A 85 -14.50 -12.28 -43.98
N PHE A 86 -13.62 -13.14 -43.47
CA PHE A 86 -13.00 -14.21 -44.26
C PHE A 86 -14.04 -15.10 -44.95
N LEU A 87 -15.06 -15.56 -44.23
CA LEU A 87 -16.11 -16.42 -44.80
C LEU A 87 -16.90 -15.71 -45.90
N ASN A 88 -17.26 -14.44 -45.68
CA ASN A 88 -17.95 -13.64 -46.69
C ASN A 88 -17.10 -13.43 -47.95
N THR A 89 -15.78 -13.26 -47.82
CA THR A 89 -14.87 -13.15 -48.97
C THR A 89 -14.84 -14.44 -49.79
N GLN A 90 -15.02 -15.61 -49.17
CA GLN A 90 -15.03 -16.90 -49.87
C GLN A 90 -16.41 -17.25 -50.47
N LEU A 91 -17.49 -16.59 -50.02
CA LEU A 91 -18.85 -16.90 -50.41
C LEU A 91 -19.08 -16.91 -51.94
N PRO A 92 -18.54 -15.97 -52.74
CA PRO A 92 -18.71 -16.01 -54.20
C PRO A 92 -18.08 -17.26 -54.84
N ALA A 93 -16.93 -17.71 -54.34
CA ALA A 93 -16.26 -18.90 -54.86
C ALA A 93 -17.07 -20.16 -54.55
N VAL A 94 -17.66 -20.25 -53.35
CA VAL A 94 -18.54 -21.37 -52.96
C VAL A 94 -19.78 -21.44 -53.86
N ILE A 95 -20.46 -20.30 -54.08
CA ILE A 95 -21.64 -20.22 -54.94
C ILE A 95 -21.32 -20.65 -56.37
N THR A 96 -20.11 -20.36 -56.87
CA THR A 96 -19.70 -20.71 -58.24
C THR A 96 -19.48 -22.22 -58.43
N ILE A 97 -19.18 -22.97 -57.36
CA ILE A 97 -18.90 -24.41 -57.40
C ILE A 97 -20.18 -25.26 -57.27
N GLN A 98 -21.23 -24.72 -56.62
CA GLN A 98 -22.52 -25.41 -56.41
C GLN A 98 -23.36 -25.50 -57.69
#